data_AF-A0A3D2XCN6-F1
#
_entry.id   AF-A0A3D2XCN6-F1
#
_cell.length_a   1.000
_cell.length_b   1.000
_cell.length_c   1.000
_cell.angle_alpha   90.00
_cell.angle_beta   90.00
_cell.angle_gamma   90.00
#
_symmetry.space_group_name_H-M   'P 1'
#
loop_
_entity.id
_entity.type
_entity.pdbx_description
1 polymer ?
#
loop_
_entity_poly.entity_id
_entity_poly.type
_entity_poly.pdbx_seq_one_letter_code
_entity_poly.pdbx_strand_id
1 'polypeptide(L)'
;MSLTKLLAMKPLFLAFLLFPLFLVAQNTPRPRCADQPVYQQFDFWVGEWNVFAPNGKQAGTSKVERLLDSCVLLENWYSAGGSSGKSFNAYNAAKARWQQYWVDNSGGVTEYLNGRFENGSMIMETEKMPLANQTFRIMRMTFTPISKDKVRQHGQSSTDDGQTWKTDFDLEYRRKQ
;
A
#
# COMPACT_ATOMS: atom_id res chain seq x y z
N MET A 1 -34.95 -74.48 56.29
CA MET A 1 -33.78 -75.08 55.61
C MET A 1 -33.23 -74.06 54.63
N SER A 2 -31.91 -73.85 54.65
CA SER A 2 -31.10 -73.03 53.73
C SER A 2 -31.03 -71.52 53.95
N LEU A 3 -29.84 -71.10 54.40
CA LEU A 3 -29.28 -69.76 54.38
C LEU A 3 -29.17 -69.23 52.94
N THR A 4 -29.44 -67.94 52.74
CA THR A 4 -28.90 -67.19 51.60
C THR A 4 -28.30 -65.89 52.12
N LYS A 5 -26.97 -65.81 52.11
CA LYS A 5 -26.19 -64.61 52.43
C LYS A 5 -26.49 -63.53 51.38
N LEU A 6 -27.02 -62.38 51.79
CA LEU A 6 -27.03 -61.19 50.94
C LEU A 6 -25.61 -60.61 50.87
N LEU A 7 -24.98 -60.66 49.70
CA LEU A 7 -23.77 -59.90 49.41
C LEU A 7 -24.12 -58.41 49.30
N ALA A 8 -23.47 -57.57 50.10
CA ALA A 8 -23.54 -56.12 49.96
C ALA A 8 -22.73 -55.67 48.73
N MET A 9 -23.41 -55.20 47.68
CA MET A 9 -22.79 -54.49 46.56
C MET A 9 -22.39 -53.07 47.01
N LYS A 10 -21.09 -52.79 47.07
CA LYS A 10 -20.58 -51.42 47.24
C LYS A 10 -20.74 -50.65 45.93
N PRO A 11 -21.30 -49.42 45.92
CA PRO A 11 -21.41 -48.63 44.71
C PRO A 11 -20.01 -48.14 44.30
N LEU A 12 -19.56 -48.57 43.11
CA LEU A 12 -18.34 -48.07 42.50
C LEU A 12 -18.65 -46.68 41.91
N PHE A 13 -18.34 -45.61 42.65
CA PHE A 13 -18.42 -44.25 42.15
C PHE A 13 -17.35 -44.02 41.08
N LEU A 14 -17.72 -44.08 39.80
CA LEU A 14 -16.88 -43.67 38.69
C LEU A 14 -16.85 -42.13 38.64
N ALA A 15 -15.86 -41.51 39.26
CA ALA A 15 -15.66 -40.07 39.20
C ALA A 15 -15.19 -39.68 37.78
N PHE A 16 -16.13 -39.27 36.92
CA PHE A 16 -15.81 -38.60 35.66
C PHE A 16 -15.20 -37.24 35.99
N LEU A 17 -13.86 -37.15 35.98
CA LEU A 17 -13.14 -35.88 36.03
C LEU A 17 -13.47 -35.11 34.75
N LEU A 18 -14.49 -34.24 34.82
CA LEU A 18 -14.74 -33.19 33.84
C LEU A 18 -13.55 -32.24 33.86
N PHE A 19 -12.52 -32.53 33.07
CA PHE A 19 -11.48 -31.56 32.75
C PHE A 19 -12.11 -30.48 31.88
N PRO A 20 -12.22 -29.22 32.36
CA PRO A 20 -12.68 -28.15 31.50
C PRO A 20 -11.62 -27.96 30.40
N LEU A 21 -11.99 -28.27 29.16
CA LEU A 21 -11.25 -27.87 27.98
C LEU A 21 -11.30 -26.34 27.91
N PHE A 22 -10.35 -25.69 28.56
CA PHE A 22 -10.06 -24.29 28.31
C PHE A 22 -9.47 -24.19 26.91
N LEU A 23 -10.34 -23.96 25.92
CA LEU A 23 -9.95 -23.49 24.60
C LEU A 23 -9.36 -22.09 24.77
N VAL A 24 -8.05 -22.02 24.98
CA VAL A 24 -7.31 -20.77 24.82
C VAL A 24 -7.38 -20.43 23.35
N ALA A 25 -8.17 -19.42 22.99
CA ALA A 25 -8.16 -18.88 21.64
C ALA A 25 -6.72 -18.45 21.33
N GLN A 26 -6.08 -19.14 20.37
CA GLN A 26 -4.77 -18.72 19.89
C GLN A 26 -4.95 -17.42 19.10
N ASN A 27 -4.74 -16.29 19.76
CA ASN A 27 -4.60 -14.99 19.10
C ASN A 27 -3.22 -14.97 18.42
N THR A 28 -3.13 -15.56 17.23
CA THR A 28 -1.97 -15.37 16.37
C THR A 28 -1.90 -13.88 16.01
N PRO A 29 -0.80 -13.16 16.35
CA PRO A 29 -0.66 -11.77 15.97
C PRO A 29 -0.80 -11.63 14.46
N ARG A 30 -1.55 -10.61 14.00
CA ARG A 30 -1.63 -10.33 12.57
C ARG A 30 -0.22 -10.04 12.04
N PRO A 31 0.19 -10.61 10.89
CA PRO A 31 1.49 -10.31 10.30
C PRO A 31 1.64 -8.80 10.09
N ARG A 32 2.79 -8.24 10.49
CA ARG A 32 3.07 -6.81 10.30
C ARG A 32 3.33 -6.52 8.82
N CYS A 33 3.00 -5.32 8.35
CA CYS A 33 3.31 -4.92 6.97
C CYS A 33 4.82 -4.92 6.73
N ALA A 34 5.61 -4.46 7.70
CA ALA A 34 7.06 -4.46 7.64
C ALA A 34 7.68 -5.85 7.33
N ASP A 35 7.02 -6.95 7.73
CA ASP A 35 7.52 -8.31 7.55
C ASP A 35 7.05 -8.96 6.22
N GLN A 36 6.27 -8.24 5.41
CA GLN A 36 5.65 -8.77 4.20
C GLN A 36 6.28 -8.13 2.94
N PRO A 37 6.89 -8.92 2.03
CA PRO A 37 7.60 -8.40 0.86
C PRO A 37 6.78 -7.47 -0.05
N VAL A 38 5.46 -7.68 -0.14
CA VAL A 38 4.59 -6.85 -0.98
C VAL A 38 4.57 -5.39 -0.55
N TYR A 39 4.66 -5.11 0.76
CA TYR A 39 4.68 -3.75 1.30
C TYR A 39 6.04 -3.06 1.12
N GLN A 40 7.08 -3.82 0.75
CA GLN A 40 8.43 -3.32 0.50
C GLN A 40 8.68 -2.99 -0.98
N GLN A 41 7.75 -3.34 -1.87
CA GLN A 41 7.91 -3.17 -3.33
C GLN A 41 8.19 -1.72 -3.76
N PHE A 42 7.70 -0.74 -3.00
CA PHE A 42 7.83 0.68 -3.31
C PHE A 42 8.94 1.40 -2.50
N ASP A 43 9.76 0.63 -1.78
CA ASP A 43 10.75 1.16 -0.83
C ASP A 43 11.89 1.93 -1.47
N PHE A 44 12.16 1.69 -2.75
CA PHE A 44 13.19 2.41 -3.51
C PHE A 44 12.92 3.92 -3.59
N TRP A 45 11.67 4.35 -3.39
CA TRP A 45 11.25 5.75 -3.40
C TRP A 45 11.32 6.42 -2.02
N VAL A 46 11.48 5.66 -0.94
CA VAL A 46 11.55 6.21 0.42
C VAL A 46 12.83 7.04 0.60
N GLY A 47 12.67 8.24 1.16
CA GLY A 47 13.77 9.17 1.43
C GLY A 47 13.42 10.62 1.15
N GLU A 48 14.45 11.47 1.16
CA GLU A 48 14.34 12.88 0.80
C GLU A 48 15.01 13.16 -0.54
N TRP A 49 14.36 13.99 -1.35
CA TRP A 49 14.68 14.15 -2.76
C TRP A 49 14.69 15.62 -3.18
N ASN A 50 15.66 15.97 -4.02
CA ASN A 50 15.57 17.11 -4.93
C ASN A 50 15.08 16.59 -6.28
N VAL A 51 14.07 17.23 -6.87
CA VAL A 51 13.39 16.71 -8.06
C VAL A 51 13.58 17.64 -9.24
N PHE A 52 13.91 17.08 -10.40
CA PHE A 52 14.32 17.81 -11.60
C PHE A 52 13.51 17.39 -12.82
N ALA A 53 13.23 18.34 -13.70
CA ALA A 53 12.68 18.08 -15.03
C ALA A 53 13.80 17.66 -16.01
N PRO A 54 13.47 17.14 -17.21
CA PRO A 54 14.46 16.61 -18.14
C PRO A 54 15.44 17.67 -18.66
N ASN A 55 15.02 18.93 -18.67
CA ASN A 55 15.86 20.08 -19.01
C ASN A 55 16.83 20.49 -17.87
N GLY A 56 16.87 19.74 -16.76
CA GLY A 56 17.74 20.00 -15.61
C GLY A 56 17.23 21.08 -14.65
N LYS A 57 16.11 21.74 -14.93
CA LYS A 57 15.51 22.70 -14.00
C LYS A 57 14.92 21.96 -12.79
N GLN A 58 15.14 22.50 -11.59
CA GLN A 58 14.52 21.95 -10.38
C GLN A 58 13.00 22.14 -10.44
N ALA A 59 12.27 21.04 -10.31
CA ALA A 59 10.82 20.98 -10.29
C ALA A 59 10.26 21.10 -8.86
N GLY A 60 11.02 20.65 -7.85
CA GLY A 60 10.61 20.70 -6.46
C GLY A 60 11.48 19.89 -5.51
N THR A 61 10.92 19.58 -4.36
CA THR A 61 11.47 18.65 -3.36
C THR A 61 10.38 17.70 -2.89
N SER A 62 10.77 16.48 -2.53
CA SER A 62 9.86 15.46 -2.03
C SER A 62 10.45 14.76 -0.80
N LYS A 63 9.63 14.49 0.20
CA LYS A 63 9.98 13.66 1.35
C LYS A 63 8.98 12.51 1.46
N VAL A 64 9.47 11.29 1.33
CA VAL A 64 8.67 10.06 1.33
C VAL A 64 9.02 9.25 2.58
N GLU A 65 8.02 8.97 3.41
CA GLU A 65 8.18 8.36 4.73
C GLU A 65 7.26 7.16 4.91
N ARG A 66 7.67 6.19 5.72
CA ARG A 66 6.79 5.10 6.16
C ARG A 66 5.97 5.52 7.35
N LEU A 67 4.69 5.19 7.33
CA LEU A 67 3.75 5.36 8.44
C LEU A 67 3.11 4.02 8.78
N LEU A 68 2.49 3.97 9.97
CA LEU A 68 1.66 2.85 10.42
C LEU A 68 2.36 1.49 10.25
N ASP A 69 3.53 1.33 10.88
CA ASP A 69 4.32 0.10 10.84
C ASP A 69 4.64 -0.42 9.43
N SER A 70 4.97 0.51 8.52
CA SER A 70 5.31 0.28 7.11
C SER A 70 4.12 -0.13 6.23
N CYS A 71 2.87 0.05 6.69
CA CYS A 71 1.70 -0.22 5.85
C CYS A 71 1.41 0.90 4.85
N VAL A 72 1.90 2.12 5.09
CA VAL A 72 1.60 3.32 4.30
C VAL A 72 2.87 4.09 3.99
N LEU A 73 2.99 4.59 2.76
CA LEU A 73 3.97 5.63 2.40
C LEU A 73 3.27 6.99 2.30
N LEU A 74 3.78 7.97 3.03
CA LEU A 74 3.38 9.37 2.92
C LEU A 74 4.44 10.14 2.12
N GLU A 75 4.02 10.77 1.04
CA GLU A 75 4.81 11.81 0.38
C GLU A 75 4.42 13.20 0.88
N ASN A 76 5.42 14.04 1.08
CA ASN A 76 5.29 15.49 1.21
C ASN A 76 5.99 16.15 0.02
N TRP A 77 5.21 16.69 -0.92
CA TRP A 77 5.69 17.35 -2.12
C TRP A 77 5.63 18.87 -1.99
N TYR A 78 6.70 19.54 -2.41
CA TYR A 78 6.78 20.99 -2.55
C TYR A 78 7.38 21.34 -3.91
N SER A 79 6.60 21.98 -4.77
CA SER A 79 7.09 22.41 -6.09
C SER A 79 7.94 23.67 -5.97
N ALA A 80 8.86 23.84 -6.92
CA ALA A 80 9.64 25.08 -7.05
C ALA A 80 8.75 26.29 -7.39
N GLY A 81 7.52 26.06 -7.87
CA GLY A 81 6.53 27.11 -8.17
C GLY A 81 5.62 27.48 -7.00
N GLY A 82 5.82 26.90 -5.81
CA GLY A 82 5.06 27.23 -4.60
C GLY A 82 3.76 26.44 -4.39
N SER A 83 3.41 25.53 -5.30
CA SER A 83 2.37 24.52 -5.03
C SER A 83 2.91 23.43 -4.11
N SER A 84 2.03 22.81 -3.33
CA SER A 84 2.38 21.70 -2.44
C SER A 84 1.30 20.64 -2.46
N GLY A 85 1.69 19.42 -2.15
CA GLY A 85 0.77 18.29 -2.13
C GLY A 85 1.29 17.15 -1.25
N LYS A 86 0.42 16.16 -1.05
CA LYS A 86 0.71 14.96 -0.28
C LYS A 86 0.10 13.76 -0.97
N SER A 87 0.79 12.63 -0.90
CA SER A 87 0.23 11.35 -1.33
C SER A 87 0.28 10.31 -0.23
N PHE A 88 -0.82 9.59 -0.06
CA PHE A 88 -0.86 8.37 0.76
C PHE A 88 -0.85 7.17 -0.18
N ASN A 89 0.12 6.29 -0.04
CA ASN A 89 0.30 5.11 -0.88
C ASN A 89 0.23 3.86 0.00
N ALA A 90 -0.63 2.91 -0.34
CA ALA A 90 -0.82 1.70 0.45
C ALA A 90 -1.14 0.50 -0.43
N TYR A 91 -0.72 -0.69 0.00
CA TYR A 91 -1.15 -1.93 -0.61
C TYR A 91 -2.50 -2.36 -0.01
N ASN A 92 -3.54 -2.40 -0.84
CA ASN A 92 -4.85 -2.91 -0.47
C ASN A 92 -4.87 -4.43 -0.63
N ALA A 93 -4.64 -5.15 0.47
CA ALA A 93 -4.59 -6.61 0.48
C ALA A 93 -5.91 -7.27 0.04
N ALA A 94 -7.07 -6.67 0.32
CA ALA A 94 -8.37 -7.21 -0.10
C ALA A 94 -8.58 -7.14 -1.62
N LYS A 95 -7.95 -6.15 -2.28
CA LYS A 95 -8.00 -5.97 -3.74
C LYS A 95 -6.74 -6.43 -4.46
N ALA A 96 -5.76 -6.95 -3.72
CA ALA A 96 -4.44 -7.36 -4.16
C ALA A 96 -3.70 -6.32 -5.04
N ARG A 97 -3.83 -5.02 -4.73
CA ARG A 97 -3.26 -3.94 -5.56
C ARG A 97 -2.79 -2.75 -4.73
N TRP A 98 -1.81 -2.02 -5.24
CA TRP A 98 -1.42 -0.73 -4.67
C TRP A 98 -2.45 0.35 -4.99
N GLN A 99 -2.63 1.30 -4.09
CA GLN A 99 -3.50 2.45 -4.26
C GLN A 99 -2.80 3.72 -3.76
N GLN A 100 -3.08 4.85 -4.41
CA GLN A 100 -2.60 6.15 -3.99
C GLN A 100 -3.72 7.18 -3.97
N TYR A 101 -3.74 7.97 -2.91
CA TYR A 101 -4.62 9.13 -2.75
C TYR A 101 -3.77 10.40 -2.69
N TRP A 102 -3.88 11.24 -3.71
CA TRP A 102 -3.17 12.51 -3.82
C TRP A 102 -4.09 13.68 -3.47
N VAL A 103 -3.57 14.64 -2.72
CA VAL A 103 -4.19 15.94 -2.43
C VAL A 103 -3.20 17.08 -2.60
N ASP A 104 -3.67 18.25 -3.01
CA ASP A 104 -2.84 19.46 -3.13
C ASP A 104 -3.46 20.71 -2.49
N ASN A 105 -2.64 21.75 -2.35
CA ASN A 105 -3.02 23.03 -1.76
C ASN A 105 -3.93 23.90 -2.64
N SER A 106 -4.34 23.42 -3.81
CA SER A 106 -5.39 24.03 -4.64
C SER A 106 -6.75 23.34 -4.48
N GLY A 107 -6.82 22.30 -3.64
CA GLY A 107 -8.01 21.47 -3.45
C GLY A 107 -8.14 20.34 -4.47
N GLY A 108 -7.10 20.08 -5.27
CA GLY A 108 -7.07 18.96 -6.20
C GLY A 108 -7.02 17.63 -5.46
N VAL A 109 -7.76 16.64 -5.98
CA VAL A 109 -7.78 15.25 -5.51
C VAL A 109 -7.55 14.34 -6.71
N THR A 110 -6.65 13.37 -6.59
CA THR A 110 -6.47 12.32 -7.61
C THR A 110 -6.33 10.96 -6.94
N GLU A 111 -7.10 9.99 -7.42
CA GLU A 111 -7.11 8.63 -6.90
C GLU A 111 -6.53 7.67 -7.94
N TYR A 112 -5.35 7.11 -7.66
CA TYR A 112 -4.78 6.03 -8.44
C TYR A 112 -5.17 4.70 -7.78
N LEU A 113 -6.23 4.08 -8.30
CA LEU A 113 -6.86 2.92 -7.68
C LEU A 113 -6.33 1.59 -8.22
N ASN A 114 -5.55 1.61 -9.31
CA ASN A 114 -5.07 0.44 -10.02
C ASN A 114 -3.53 0.40 -10.04
N GLY A 115 -2.91 0.17 -8.88
CA GLY A 115 -1.47 0.10 -8.70
C GLY A 115 -0.90 -1.32 -8.76
N ARG A 116 0.23 -1.50 -9.42
CA ARG A 116 0.96 -2.78 -9.51
C ARG A 116 2.47 -2.58 -9.54
N PHE A 117 3.20 -3.54 -8.98
CA PHE A 117 4.64 -3.62 -9.13
C PHE A 117 4.99 -4.61 -10.24
N GLU A 118 5.66 -4.14 -11.29
CA GLU A 118 5.94 -4.92 -12.49
C GLU A 118 7.30 -4.51 -13.06
N ASN A 119 8.13 -5.51 -13.39
CA ASN A 119 9.45 -5.29 -13.99
C ASN A 119 10.33 -4.28 -13.22
N GLY A 120 10.31 -4.34 -11.88
CA GLY A 120 11.10 -3.46 -11.02
C GLY A 120 10.55 -2.03 -10.87
N SER A 121 9.39 -1.72 -11.46
CA SER A 121 8.75 -0.40 -11.37
C SER A 121 7.40 -0.46 -10.66
N MET A 122 7.05 0.61 -9.95
CA MET A 122 5.71 0.81 -9.41
C MET A 122 4.87 1.59 -10.43
N ILE A 123 3.75 1.02 -10.87
CA ILE A 123 2.85 1.64 -11.84
C ILE A 123 1.52 1.91 -11.15
N MET A 124 1.11 3.17 -11.10
CA MET A 124 -0.13 3.63 -10.49
C MET A 124 -1.06 4.18 -11.57
N GLU A 125 -2.28 3.65 -11.69
CA GLU A 125 -3.26 4.10 -12.68
C GLU A 125 -4.58 4.53 -12.02
N THR A 126 -5.19 5.58 -12.55
CA THR A 126 -6.55 5.99 -12.16
C THR A 126 -7.59 5.09 -12.81
N GLU A 127 -8.82 5.15 -12.33
CA GLU A 127 -9.97 4.76 -13.16
C GLU A 127 -10.26 5.87 -14.20
N LYS A 128 -11.27 5.66 -15.05
CA LYS A 128 -11.70 6.70 -16.01
C LYS A 128 -12.25 7.90 -15.24
N MET A 129 -11.56 9.01 -15.32
CA MET A 129 -12.02 10.26 -14.73
C MET A 129 -12.82 11.06 -15.76
N PRO A 130 -14.07 11.45 -15.47
CA PRO A 130 -14.88 12.21 -16.39
C PRO A 130 -14.31 13.61 -16.64
N LEU A 131 -14.46 14.11 -17.86
CA LEU A 131 -14.12 15.46 -18.28
C LEU A 131 -15.38 16.25 -18.65
N ALA A 132 -15.29 17.58 -18.64
CA ALA A 132 -16.44 18.48 -18.84
C ALA A 132 -17.15 18.29 -20.19
N ASN A 133 -16.43 17.83 -21.22
CA ASN A 133 -16.96 17.58 -22.56
C ASN A 133 -17.52 16.15 -22.74
N GLN A 134 -17.94 15.48 -21.66
CA GLN A 134 -18.43 14.09 -21.64
C GLN A 134 -17.42 13.04 -22.13
N THR A 135 -16.15 13.41 -22.22
CA THR A 135 -15.05 12.45 -22.42
C THR A 135 -14.50 12.00 -21.08
N PHE A 136 -13.45 11.18 -21.10
CA PHE A 136 -12.73 10.78 -19.90
C PHE A 136 -11.22 10.90 -20.12
N ARG A 137 -10.49 10.90 -19.01
CA ARG A 137 -9.04 10.71 -19.00
C ARG A 137 -8.67 9.56 -18.08
N ILE A 138 -7.62 8.83 -18.43
CA ILE A 138 -6.92 7.88 -17.55
C ILE A 138 -5.53 8.46 -17.32
N MET A 139 -5.09 8.52 -16.07
CA MET A 139 -3.73 8.91 -15.73
C MET A 139 -2.93 7.69 -15.28
N ARG A 140 -1.67 7.61 -15.71
CA ARG A 140 -0.68 6.62 -15.30
C ARG A 140 0.51 7.34 -14.71
N MET A 141 1.04 6.82 -13.62
CA MET A 141 2.27 7.28 -13.01
C MET A 141 3.18 6.09 -12.75
N THR A 142 4.34 6.09 -13.41
CA THR A 142 5.34 5.01 -13.29
C THR A 142 6.55 5.52 -12.53
N PHE A 143 6.92 4.82 -11.46
CA PHE A 143 8.12 5.04 -10.69
C PHE A 143 9.14 3.95 -10.99
N THR A 144 10.30 4.34 -11.49
CA THR A 144 11.37 3.42 -11.87
C THR A 144 12.65 3.77 -11.12
N PRO A 145 13.22 2.85 -10.33
CA PRO A 145 14.54 3.06 -9.74
C PRO A 145 15.61 3.09 -10.85
N ILE A 146 16.32 4.21 -10.98
CA ILE A 146 17.47 4.35 -11.90
C ILE A 146 18.74 3.86 -11.21
N SER A 147 18.91 4.23 -9.94
CA SER A 147 19.99 3.77 -9.06
C SER A 147 19.53 3.87 -7.60
N LYS A 148 20.38 3.51 -6.64
CA LYS A 148 20.09 3.65 -5.20
C LYS A 148 19.62 5.06 -4.81
N ASP A 149 20.14 6.07 -5.49
CA ASP A 149 19.97 7.48 -5.15
C ASP A 149 19.23 8.26 -6.24
N LYS A 150 18.61 7.55 -7.20
CA LYS A 150 17.84 8.13 -8.29
C LYS A 150 16.58 7.35 -8.62
N VAL A 151 15.45 8.04 -8.72
CA VAL A 151 14.17 7.48 -9.16
C VAL A 151 13.62 8.35 -10.29
N ARG A 152 13.10 7.72 -11.35
CA ARG A 152 12.29 8.40 -12.36
C ARG A 152 10.82 8.29 -11.99
N GLN A 153 10.09 9.39 -12.06
CA GLN A 153 8.63 9.42 -11.99
C GLN A 153 8.09 9.97 -13.31
N HIS A 154 7.40 9.14 -14.08
CA HIS A 154 6.85 9.50 -15.37
C HIS A 154 5.32 9.50 -15.30
N GLY A 155 4.73 10.69 -15.38
CA GLY A 155 3.29 10.91 -15.41
C GLY A 155 2.79 11.03 -16.84
N GLN A 156 1.73 10.28 -17.16
CA GLN A 156 1.13 10.25 -18.47
C GLN A 156 -0.40 10.26 -18.37
N SER A 157 -1.05 10.76 -19.43
CA SER A 157 -2.49 10.72 -19.59
C SER A 157 -2.90 10.11 -20.93
N SER A 158 -4.07 9.48 -20.94
CA SER A 158 -4.73 8.93 -22.13
C SER A 158 -6.20 9.34 -22.15
N THR A 159 -6.72 9.62 -23.35
CA THR A 159 -8.13 9.92 -23.61
C THR A 159 -8.77 8.92 -24.58
N ASP A 160 -8.09 7.81 -24.87
CA ASP A 160 -8.47 6.82 -25.87
C ASP A 160 -8.35 5.38 -25.34
N ASP A 161 -8.76 5.19 -24.08
CA ASP A 161 -8.74 3.89 -23.41
C ASP A 161 -7.32 3.28 -23.26
N GLY A 162 -6.30 4.12 -23.15
CA GLY A 162 -4.91 3.68 -22.96
C GLY A 162 -4.23 3.19 -24.24
N GLN A 163 -4.83 3.42 -25.41
CA GLN A 163 -4.22 3.11 -26.70
C GLN A 163 -3.02 4.01 -26.98
N THR A 164 -3.14 5.30 -26.67
CA THR A 164 -2.04 6.26 -26.73
C THR A 164 -1.86 7.00 -25.40
N TRP A 165 -0.63 7.39 -25.12
CA TRP A 165 -0.25 8.05 -23.87
C TRP A 165 0.55 9.32 -24.15
N LYS A 166 0.09 10.44 -23.62
CA LYS A 166 0.80 11.71 -23.63
C LYS A 166 1.56 11.87 -22.31
N THR A 167 2.81 12.33 -22.38
CA THR A 167 3.56 12.71 -21.18
C THR A 167 3.00 14.02 -20.60
N ASP A 168 2.60 13.97 -19.34
CA ASP A 168 2.20 15.15 -18.56
C ASP A 168 3.41 15.74 -17.82
N PHE A 169 4.24 14.87 -17.24
CA PHE A 169 5.51 15.24 -16.59
C PHE A 169 6.49 14.06 -16.58
N ASP A 170 7.78 14.35 -16.54
CA ASP A 170 8.85 13.37 -16.43
C ASP A 170 9.91 13.91 -15.48
N LEU A 171 10.03 13.30 -14.31
CA LEU A 171 10.76 13.85 -13.18
C LEU A 171 11.86 12.89 -12.74
N GLU A 172 13.07 13.41 -12.54
CA GLU A 172 14.18 12.70 -11.91
C GLU A 172 14.30 13.16 -10.45
N TYR A 173 14.07 12.23 -9.53
CA TYR A 173 14.29 12.38 -8.10
C TYR A 173 15.75 12.05 -7.83
N ARG A 174 16.50 12.99 -7.23
CA ARG A 174 17.89 12.82 -6.80
C ARG A 174 17.93 12.89 -5.28
N ARG A 175 18.46 11.86 -4.63
CA ARG A 175 18.48 11.79 -3.17
C ARG A 175 19.23 13.00 -2.61
N LYS A 176 18.71 13.61 -1.55
CA LYS A 176 19.45 14.62 -0.79
C LYS A 176 20.64 13.95 -0.12
N GLN A 177 21.80 14.60 -0.18
CA GLN A 177 23.00 14.21 0.56
C GLN A 177 22.94 14.74 1.99
#